data_AF-A0A3A8JNC1-F1
#
_entry.id   AF-A0A3A8JNC1-F1
#
_cell.length_a   1.000
_cell.length_b   1.000
_cell.length_c   1.000
_cell.angle_alpha   90.00
_cell.angle_beta   90.00
_cell.angle_gamma   90.00
#
_symmetry.space_group_name_H-M   'P 1'
#
loop_
_entity.id
_entity.type
_entity.pdbx_description
1 polymer ?
#
loop_
_entity_poly.entity_id
_entity_poly.type
_entity_poly.pdbx_seq_one_letter_code
_entity_poly.pdbx_strand_id
1 'polypeptide(L)'
;MPGAIVHRSLPLRVDFEEPGVTLRPLLAKPVFIAWPEVEFVCLTPTMERHPEGWREKTYTFLPKGFRSTLESSGQLYVELVVKDRRPLLARTEGAWTRLWLTGRLRPMTDAWDAWKVDQSLVSLDVYRHRLSAPLDELLDLLARHCRFDLVVHDF
;
A
#
# COMPACT_ATOMS: atom_id res chain seq x y z
N MET A 1 13.43 19.92 -0.09
CA MET A 1 12.17 19.17 -0.24
C MET A 1 12.54 17.70 -0.10
N PRO A 2 11.92 16.91 0.81
CA PRO A 2 12.14 15.48 0.77
C PRO A 2 11.67 14.98 -0.61
N GLY A 3 12.56 14.32 -1.35
CA GLY A 3 12.24 13.76 -2.66
C GLY A 3 11.29 12.58 -2.55
N ALA A 4 10.76 12.12 -3.68
CA ALA A 4 9.94 10.91 -3.74
C ALA A 4 10.73 9.68 -3.20
N ILE A 5 10.09 8.87 -2.36
CA ILE A 5 10.61 7.55 -1.97
C ILE A 5 10.18 6.56 -3.06
N VAL A 6 11.15 6.03 -3.80
CA VAL A 6 10.89 5.17 -4.96
C VAL A 6 11.10 3.71 -4.59
N HIS A 7 10.09 2.88 -4.81
CA HIS A 7 10.21 1.43 -4.82
C HIS A 7 10.33 0.93 -6.27
N ARG A 8 11.47 0.35 -6.63
CA ARG A 8 11.75 -0.16 -7.98
C ARG A 8 11.47 -1.66 -8.06
N SER A 9 10.35 -2.05 -8.64
CA SER A 9 10.06 -3.45 -8.96
C SER A 9 9.61 -3.60 -10.41
N LEU A 10 9.79 -4.80 -10.96
CA LEU A 10 9.16 -5.19 -12.22
C LEU A 10 7.96 -6.09 -11.91
N PRO A 11 6.80 -5.88 -12.55
CA PRO A 11 6.55 -4.91 -13.63
C PRO A 11 6.09 -3.51 -13.15
N LEU A 12 6.14 -3.21 -11.84
CA LEU A 12 5.58 -1.99 -11.26
C LEU A 12 6.60 -1.22 -10.40
N ARG A 13 6.93 -0.01 -10.82
CA ARG A 13 7.58 0.99 -9.99
C ARG A 13 6.53 1.78 -9.20
N VAL A 14 6.81 2.13 -7.96
CA VAL A 14 5.93 2.93 -7.10
C VAL A 14 6.72 4.11 -6.55
N ASP A 15 6.18 5.31 -6.69
CA ASP A 15 6.76 6.53 -6.15
C ASP A 15 5.84 7.05 -5.04
N PHE A 16 6.34 7.06 -3.81
CA PHE A 16 5.65 7.61 -2.63
C PHE A 16 6.10 9.05 -2.43
N GLU A 17 5.16 9.98 -2.48
CA GLU A 17 5.41 11.42 -2.46
C GLU A 17 4.52 12.09 -1.39
N GLU A 18 4.87 13.31 -0.98
CA GLU A 18 4.04 14.09 -0.05
C GLU A 18 2.57 14.26 -0.50
N PRO A 19 2.23 14.49 -1.79
CA PRO A 19 0.82 14.61 -2.19
C PRO A 19 0.09 13.26 -2.35
N GLY A 20 0.81 12.15 -2.50
CA GLY A 20 0.20 10.85 -2.79
C GLY A 20 1.18 9.80 -3.27
N VAL A 21 0.64 8.75 -3.89
CA VAL A 21 1.41 7.65 -4.45
C VAL A 21 1.17 7.54 -5.95
N THR A 22 2.25 7.42 -6.72
CA THR A 22 2.20 7.19 -8.16
C THR A 22 2.57 5.76 -8.48
N LEU A 23 1.63 5.03 -9.06
CA LEU A 23 1.84 3.69 -9.62
C LEU A 23 2.36 3.84 -11.06
N ARG A 24 3.54 3.31 -11.35
CA ARG A 24 4.21 3.40 -12.66
C ARG A 24 4.37 1.99 -13.25
N PRO A 25 3.29 1.42 -13.82
CA PRO A 25 3.38 0.13 -14.52
C PRO A 25 4.24 0.25 -15.78
N LEU A 26 4.95 -0.83 -16.12
CA LEU A 26 5.85 -0.86 -17.28
C LEU A 26 5.12 -0.62 -18.62
N LEU A 27 3.89 -1.12 -18.76
CA LEU A 27 3.14 -1.16 -20.02
C LEU A 27 1.91 -0.25 -20.05
N ALA A 28 1.76 0.66 -19.09
CA ALA A 28 0.62 1.58 -19.02
C ALA A 28 1.05 2.95 -18.51
N LYS A 29 0.16 3.96 -18.62
CA LYS A 29 0.46 5.29 -18.11
C LYS A 29 0.55 5.27 -16.57
N PRO A 30 1.34 6.19 -15.96
CA PRO A 30 1.33 6.38 -14.51
C PRO A 30 -0.08 6.70 -13.98
N VAL A 31 -0.42 6.14 -12.82
CA VAL A 31 -1.67 6.39 -12.11
C VAL A 31 -1.33 7.00 -10.75
N PHE A 32 -1.80 8.22 -10.50
CA PHE A 32 -1.64 8.90 -9.22
C PHE A 32 -2.86 8.66 -8.32
N ILE A 33 -2.63 8.37 -7.04
CA ILE A 33 -3.63 8.25 -5.98
C ILE A 33 -3.24 9.23 -4.88
N ALA A 34 -4.04 10.25 -4.64
CA ALA A 34 -3.76 11.24 -3.61
C ALA A 34 -4.06 10.66 -2.22
N TRP A 35 -3.32 11.08 -1.19
CA TRP A 35 -3.58 10.62 0.18
C TRP A 35 -5.02 10.86 0.66
N PRO A 36 -5.70 11.98 0.34
CA PRO A 36 -7.11 12.16 0.68
C PRO A 36 -8.07 11.14 0.06
N GLU A 37 -7.67 10.45 -1.01
CA GLU A 37 -8.45 9.38 -1.65
C GLU A 37 -8.23 8.02 -0.97
N VAL A 38 -7.21 7.92 -0.10
CA VAL A 38 -6.91 6.75 0.71
C VAL A 38 -7.61 6.89 2.06
N GLU A 39 -8.35 5.85 2.47
CA GLU A 39 -9.03 5.79 3.75
C GLU A 39 -8.10 5.39 4.88
N PHE A 40 -7.28 4.38 4.62
CA PHE A 40 -6.26 3.87 5.52
C PHE A 40 -5.27 3.03 4.73
N VAL A 41 -4.15 2.72 5.37
CA VAL A 41 -3.15 1.80 4.86
C VAL A 41 -3.08 0.59 5.78
N CYS A 42 -3.16 -0.61 5.21
CA CYS A 42 -2.87 -1.85 5.91
C CYS A 42 -1.43 -2.27 5.62
N LEU A 43 -0.71 -2.65 6.68
CA LEU A 43 0.68 -3.07 6.62
C LEU A 43 0.79 -4.51 7.11
N THR A 44 1.42 -5.37 6.31
CA THR A 44 1.75 -6.75 6.69
C THR A 44 3.25 -7.00 6.49
N PRO A 45 4.03 -7.27 7.55
CA PRO A 45 3.62 -7.31 8.95
C PRO A 45 3.15 -5.94 9.47
N THR A 46 2.34 -5.95 10.53
CA THR A 46 1.87 -4.72 11.17
C THR A 46 3.05 -3.99 11.80
N MET A 47 3.12 -2.67 11.59
CA MET A 47 4.20 -1.83 12.11
C MET A 47 3.69 -0.89 13.20
N GLU A 48 4.52 -0.61 14.20
CA GLU A 48 4.24 0.34 15.27
C GLU A 48 5.44 1.27 15.50
N ARG A 49 5.15 2.54 15.83
CA ARG A 49 6.16 3.56 16.07
C ARG A 49 6.64 3.50 17.52
N HIS A 50 7.93 3.28 17.70
CA HIS A 50 8.64 3.39 18.97
C HIS A 50 9.58 4.61 18.96
N PRO A 51 10.04 5.12 20.13
CA PRO A 51 11.00 6.22 20.19
C PRO A 51 12.25 6.01 19.32
N GLU A 52 12.74 4.78 19.24
CA GLU A 52 13.94 4.34 18.53
C GLU A 52 13.75 4.08 17.03
N GLY A 53 12.51 4.05 16.54
CA GLY A 53 12.21 3.72 15.13
C GLY A 53 10.92 2.93 14.97
N TRP A 54 10.68 2.47 13.75
CA TRP A 54 9.57 1.56 13.48
C TRP A 54 9.92 0.12 13.84
N ARG A 55 8.95 -0.60 14.41
CA ARG A 55 9.09 -2.02 14.74
C ARG A 55 7.88 -2.80 14.31
N GLU A 56 8.09 -4.09 14.05
CA GLU A 56 6.99 -5.01 13.83
C GLU A 56 6.23 -5.25 15.13
N LYS A 57 4.91 -5.12 15.05
CA LYS A 57 4.02 -5.44 16.15
C LYS A 57 3.94 -6.96 16.28
N THR A 58 4.54 -7.48 17.35
CA THR A 58 4.51 -8.91 17.66
C THR A 58 3.29 -9.22 18.50
N TYR A 59 2.51 -10.23 18.11
CA TYR A 59 1.36 -10.69 18.86
C TYR A 59 1.70 -11.92 19.70
N THR A 60 1.16 -11.99 20.91
CA THR A 60 1.41 -13.09 21.87
C THR A 60 0.92 -14.46 21.40
N PHE A 61 -0.02 -14.49 20.43
CA PHE A 61 -0.57 -15.72 19.87
C PHE A 61 0.26 -16.29 18.69
N LEU A 62 1.34 -15.63 18.27
CA LEU A 62 2.17 -16.14 17.18
C LEU A 62 2.95 -17.39 17.62
N PRO A 63 3.09 -18.40 16.75
CA PRO A 63 3.86 -19.61 17.06
C PRO A 63 5.30 -19.30 17.48
N LYS A 64 5.86 -20.12 18.38
CA LYS A 64 7.28 -20.05 18.71
C LYS A 64 8.12 -20.25 17.45
N GLY A 65 8.97 -19.28 17.12
CA GLY A 65 9.81 -19.32 15.92
C GLY A 65 9.16 -18.76 14.66
N PHE A 66 7.99 -18.11 14.76
CA PHE A 66 7.46 -17.30 13.67
C PHE A 66 8.51 -16.26 13.23
N ARG A 67 8.78 -16.22 11.92
CA ARG A 67 9.65 -15.22 11.29
C ARG A 67 8.78 -14.40 10.37
N SER A 68 8.79 -13.09 10.53
CA SER A 68 8.00 -12.23 9.66
C SER A 68 8.53 -12.21 8.23
N THR A 69 7.71 -11.79 7.27
CA THR A 69 8.15 -11.59 5.89
C THR A 69 9.16 -10.45 5.78
N LEU A 70 9.09 -9.44 6.64
CA LEU A 70 10.03 -8.33 6.64
C LEU A 70 11.40 -8.73 7.20
N GLU A 71 11.46 -9.58 8.24
CA GLU A 71 12.71 -10.15 8.74
C GLU A 71 13.32 -11.16 7.76
N SER A 72 12.50 -12.05 7.20
CA SER A 72 12.98 -13.16 6.37
C SER A 72 13.33 -12.77 4.93
N SER A 73 12.51 -11.94 4.27
CA SER A 73 12.70 -11.55 2.86
C SER A 73 12.83 -10.04 2.65
N GLY A 74 12.69 -9.24 3.71
CA GLY A 74 12.64 -7.78 3.58
C GLY A 74 11.35 -7.27 2.93
N GLN A 75 10.30 -8.09 2.87
CA GLN A 75 9.03 -7.76 2.23
C GLN A 75 8.02 -7.22 3.23
N LEU A 76 7.47 -6.05 2.90
CA LEU A 76 6.33 -5.42 3.52
C LEU A 76 5.21 -5.32 2.49
N TYR A 77 4.06 -5.89 2.79
CA TYR A 77 2.84 -5.65 2.02
C TYR A 77 2.24 -4.32 2.46
N VAL A 78 2.07 -3.42 1.50
CA VAL A 78 1.42 -2.12 1.70
C VAL A 78 0.11 -2.14 0.93
N GLU A 79 -0.99 -2.11 1.66
CA GLU A 79 -2.33 -2.20 1.12
C GLU A 79 -3.04 -0.86 1.24
N LEU A 80 -3.25 -0.20 0.10
CA LEU A 80 -3.90 1.11 0.05
C LEU A 80 -5.40 0.92 -0.11
N VAL A 81 -6.16 1.39 0.87
CA VAL A 81 -7.62 1.34 0.81
C VAL A 81 -8.15 2.63 0.19
N VAL A 82 -8.60 2.58 -1.06
CA VAL A 82 -9.19 3.70 -1.80
C VAL A 82 -10.66 3.84 -1.42
N LYS A 83 -11.07 5.04 -0.99
CA LYS A 83 -12.44 5.35 -0.53
C LYS A 83 -13.50 5.17 -1.60
N ASP A 84 -13.24 5.71 -2.79
CA ASP A 84 -14.10 5.63 -3.97
C ASP A 84 -13.24 5.49 -5.21
N ARG A 85 -13.36 4.35 -5.91
CA ARG A 85 -12.60 4.09 -7.14
C ARG A 85 -13.10 4.87 -8.36
N ARG A 86 -14.33 5.40 -8.35
CA ARG A 86 -14.95 6.00 -9.56
C ARG A 86 -14.21 7.24 -10.03
N PRO A 87 -13.86 8.24 -9.19
CA PRO A 87 -13.10 9.41 -9.63
C PRO A 87 -11.73 9.03 -10.17
N LEU A 88 -11.06 8.06 -9.52
CA LEU A 88 -9.77 7.54 -9.93
C LEU A 88 -9.83 6.88 -11.32
N LEU A 89 -10.82 6.04 -11.58
CA LEU A 89 -11.03 5.40 -12.88
C LEU A 89 -11.45 6.41 -13.97
N ALA A 90 -12.29 7.38 -13.62
CA ALA A 90 -12.78 8.41 -14.54
C ALA A 90 -11.65 9.29 -15.07
N ARG A 91 -10.73 9.73 -14.19
CA ARG A 91 -9.58 10.55 -14.58
C ARG A 91 -8.42 9.76 -15.19
N THR A 92 -8.41 8.43 -15.07
CA THR A 92 -7.35 7.60 -15.64
C THR A 92 -7.41 7.62 -17.17
N GLU A 93 -6.34 8.08 -17.79
CA GLU A 93 -6.23 8.20 -19.24
C GLU A 93 -5.81 6.90 -19.93
N GLY A 94 -6.50 6.58 -21.03
CA GLY A 94 -6.20 5.43 -21.89
C GLY A 94 -6.93 4.16 -21.43
N ALA A 95 -7.59 3.49 -22.38
CA ALA A 95 -8.37 2.28 -22.11
C ALA A 95 -7.53 1.16 -21.49
N TRP A 96 -6.29 1.01 -21.95
CA TRP A 96 -5.35 0.02 -21.42
C TRP A 96 -4.94 0.29 -19.97
N THR A 97 -4.58 1.54 -19.64
CA THR A 97 -4.26 1.94 -18.26
C THR A 97 -5.44 1.76 -17.34
N ARG A 98 -6.65 2.12 -17.80
CA ARG A 98 -7.88 1.94 -17.03
C ARG A 98 -8.15 0.47 -16.77
N LEU A 99 -8.01 -0.40 -17.77
CA LEU A 99 -8.17 -1.85 -17.60
C LEU A 99 -7.15 -2.42 -16.61
N TRP A 100 -5.88 -2.03 -16.75
CA TRP A 100 -4.84 -2.39 -15.80
C TRP A 100 -5.19 -1.97 -14.37
N LEU A 101 -5.65 -0.73 -14.20
CA LEU A 101 -6.01 -0.19 -12.89
C LEU A 101 -7.23 -0.89 -12.31
N THR A 102 -8.27 -1.15 -13.11
CA THR A 102 -9.44 -1.94 -12.71
C THR A 102 -9.04 -3.32 -12.21
N GLY A 103 -8.10 -4.00 -12.89
CA GLY A 103 -7.58 -5.30 -12.43
C GLY A 103 -6.75 -5.25 -11.14
N ARG A 104 -6.21 -4.06 -10.79
CA ARG A 104 -5.44 -3.85 -9.54
C ARG A 104 -6.31 -3.43 -8.36
N LEU A 105 -7.45 -2.78 -8.63
CA LEU A 105 -8.43 -2.38 -7.64
C LEU A 105 -9.27 -3.58 -7.23
N ARG A 106 -8.87 -4.25 -6.16
CA ARG A 106 -9.65 -5.36 -5.60
C ARG A 106 -10.84 -4.80 -4.83
N PRO A 107 -12.07 -5.24 -5.11
CA PRO A 107 -13.23 -4.82 -4.33
C PRO A 107 -13.10 -5.30 -2.88
N MET A 108 -13.63 -4.51 -1.93
CA MET A 108 -13.58 -4.84 -0.51
C MET A 108 -14.91 -5.37 0.00
N THR A 109 -14.84 -6.22 1.01
CA THR A 109 -15.98 -6.66 1.83
C THR A 109 -15.92 -5.98 3.20
N ASP A 110 -17.06 -5.92 3.88
CA ASP A 110 -17.11 -5.59 5.30
C ASP A 110 -17.04 -6.86 6.17
N ALA A 111 -17.19 -6.71 7.48
CA ALA A 111 -17.14 -7.83 8.43
C ALA A 111 -18.34 -8.81 8.31
N TRP A 112 -19.30 -8.54 7.42
CA TRP A 112 -20.47 -9.36 7.14
C TRP A 112 -20.44 -9.91 5.71
N ASP A 113 -19.27 -9.92 5.07
CA ASP A 113 -19.05 -10.33 3.69
C ASP A 113 -19.81 -9.49 2.66
N ALA A 114 -20.33 -8.32 3.06
CA ALA A 114 -21.06 -7.44 2.16
C ALA A 114 -20.08 -6.60 1.35
N TRP A 115 -20.30 -6.56 0.04
CA TRP A 115 -19.50 -5.75 -0.88
C TRP A 115 -19.60 -4.26 -0.55
N LYS A 116 -18.44 -3.64 -0.31
CA LYS A 116 -18.31 -2.19 -0.27
C LYS A 116 -18.20 -1.68 -1.70
N VAL A 117 -19.34 -1.26 -2.24
CA VAL A 117 -19.57 -1.01 -3.67
C VAL A 117 -18.48 -0.15 -4.33
N ASP A 118 -18.04 0.92 -3.67
CA ASP A 118 -17.09 1.88 -4.23
C ASP A 118 -15.68 1.80 -3.63
N GLN A 119 -15.51 1.14 -2.48
CA GLN A 119 -14.21 1.01 -1.81
C GLN A 119 -13.37 -0.07 -2.51
N SER A 120 -12.07 0.15 -2.64
CA SER A 120 -11.19 -0.80 -3.30
C SER A 120 -9.79 -0.80 -2.71
N LEU A 121 -9.14 -1.94 -2.81
CA LEU A 121 -7.82 -2.21 -2.28
C LEU A 121 -6.80 -2.23 -3.41
N VAL A 122 -5.66 -1.58 -3.20
CA VAL A 122 -4.47 -1.74 -4.04
C VAL A 122 -3.33 -2.31 -3.20
N SER A 123 -3.03 -3.59 -3.38
CA SER A 123 -1.93 -4.27 -2.69
C SER A 123 -0.59 -4.05 -3.41
N LEU A 124 0.43 -3.60 -2.67
CA LEU A 124 1.79 -3.32 -3.13
C LEU A 124 2.79 -4.19 -2.36
N ASP A 125 3.56 -4.99 -3.08
CA ASP A 125 4.72 -5.69 -2.52
C ASP A 125 5.91 -4.75 -2.46
N VAL A 126 6.28 -4.29 -1.27
CA VAL A 126 7.42 -3.39 -1.04
C VAL A 126 8.57 -4.17 -0.44
N TYR A 127 9.70 -4.20 -1.16
CA TYR A 127 10.93 -4.78 -0.66
C TYR A 127 11.87 -3.70 -0.17
N ARG A 128 12.33 -3.80 1.08
CA ARG A 128 13.24 -2.86 1.72
C ARG A 128 14.49 -2.56 0.89
N HIS A 129 15.09 -3.57 0.25
CA HIS A 129 16.28 -3.42 -0.58
C HIS A 129 16.03 -2.72 -1.93
N ARG A 130 14.76 -2.50 -2.31
CA ARG A 130 14.35 -1.84 -3.57
C ARG A 130 13.84 -0.41 -3.36
N LEU A 131 13.82 0.06 -2.11
CA LEU A 131 13.50 1.45 -1.78
C LEU A 131 14.71 2.35 -2.02
N SER A 132 14.47 3.56 -2.49
CA SER A 132 15.50 4.60 -2.62
C SER A 132 15.84 5.28 -1.30
N ALA A 133 15.13 4.96 -0.21
CA ALA A 133 15.28 5.52 1.12
C ALA A 133 15.07 4.41 2.17
N PRO A 134 15.49 4.62 3.44
CA PRO A 134 15.17 3.72 4.55
C PRO A 134 13.67 3.43 4.66
N LEU A 135 13.32 2.22 5.11
CA LEU A 135 11.92 1.82 5.32
C LEU A 135 11.20 2.74 6.31
N ASP A 136 11.89 3.17 7.37
CA ASP A 136 11.35 4.09 8.37
C ASP A 136 10.88 5.42 7.76
N GLU A 137 11.57 5.93 6.73
CA GLU A 137 11.13 7.15 6.04
C GLU A 137 9.82 6.94 5.27
N LEU A 138 9.65 5.76 4.67
CA LEU A 138 8.39 5.38 4.02
C LEU A 138 7.27 5.28 5.06
N LEU A 139 7.52 4.61 6.18
CA LEU A 139 6.53 4.43 7.23
C LEU A 139 6.15 5.77 7.88
N ASP A 140 7.12 6.66 8.12
CA ASP A 140 6.87 8.01 8.60
C ASP A 140 6.05 8.83 7.57
N LEU A 141 6.32 8.70 6.27
CA LEU A 141 5.51 9.34 5.23
C LEU A 141 4.07 8.84 5.25
N LEU A 142 3.87 7.51 5.29
CA LEU A 142 2.54 6.92 5.32
C LEU A 142 1.77 7.34 6.59
N ALA A 143 2.42 7.33 7.75
CA ALA A 143 1.81 7.70 9.03
C ALA A 143 1.44 9.19 9.12
N ARG A 144 2.11 10.07 8.37
CA ARG A 144 1.72 11.50 8.28
C ARG A 144 0.39 11.70 7.56
N HIS A 145 0.07 10.83 6.60
CA HIS A 145 -1.02 11.05 5.65
C HIS A 145 -2.20 10.08 5.81
N CYS A 146 -1.97 8.93 6.43
CA CYS A 146 -2.95 7.86 6.57
C CYS A 146 -2.88 7.25 7.96
N ARG A 147 -4.06 6.83 8.45
CA ARG A 147 -4.12 5.92 9.60
C ARG A 147 -3.73 4.51 9.16
N PHE A 148 -3.13 3.74 10.08
CA PHE A 148 -2.91 2.32 9.89
C PHE A 148 -4.08 1.53 10.47
N ASP A 149 -4.65 0.63 9.67
CA ASP A 149 -5.78 -0.22 10.07
C ASP A 149 -5.68 -1.58 9.37
N LEU A 150 -6.52 -2.54 9.77
CA LEU A 150 -6.47 -3.91 9.27
C LEU A 150 -7.50 -4.13 8.16
N VAL A 151 -7.10 -4.88 7.14
CA VAL A 151 -8.02 -5.52 6.19
C VAL A 151 -8.15 -6.98 6.60
N VAL A 152 -9.39 -7.44 6.83
CA VAL A 152 -9.69 -8.86 6.99
C VAL A 152 -9.95 -9.42 5.60
N HIS A 153 -9.12 -10.36 5.17
CA HIS A 153 -9.33 -11.11 3.94
C HIS A 153 -10.02 -12.43 4.30
N ASP A 154 -11.17 -12.72 3.69
CA ASP A 154 -11.70 -14.07 3.67
C ASP A 154 -10.91 -14.87 2.63
N PHE A 155 -10.26 -15.95 3.09
CA PHE A 155 -9.50 -16.88 2.25
C PHE A 155 -10.41 -17.96 1.65
#